data_AF-A0A4Y8CFN0-F1
#
_entry.id   AF-A0A4Y8CFN0-F1
#
_cell.length_a   1.000
_cell.length_b   1.000
_cell.length_c   1.000
_cell.angle_alpha   90.00
_cell.angle_beta   90.00
_cell.angle_gamma   90.00
#
_symmetry.space_group_name_H-M   'P 1'
#
loop_
_entity.id
_entity.type
_entity.pdbx_description
1 polymer ?
#
loop_
_entity_poly.entity_id
_entity_poly.type
_entity_poly.pdbx_seq_one_letter_code
_entity_poly.pdbx_strand_id
1 'polypeptide(L)'
;KMRLEFQKSTQEQDLKYKELETNFKSVAQKLEDAQRRIEQGSQQLQGEAAELLIEEYIQSEYLSDEVKEVPKGVNGADCLHIVKDNFGNICGSILYESKRTKEFNKEWLDKLKLDSIAAKSDIAVLITKTMPKDKEKTHFKEGILICTFNEFKGVLAVLRESIINAYKLKNALQNKDEKNHILYEYLNSKEFNTQITFILKTYQNMKEELEAEKRALQNIWKKRERAIENLSFNSTAIVSSLNAIFSDLQGGNLIGEEGIKSLENLAKDED
;
A
#
# COMPACT_ATOMS: atom_id res chain seq x y z
N LYS A 1 -14.66 -59.20 47.32
CA LYS A 1 -13.62 -58.93 46.27
C LYS A 1 -14.25 -58.27 45.05
N MET A 2 -15.13 -58.96 44.31
CA MET A 2 -15.78 -58.45 43.09
C MET A 2 -16.47 -57.07 43.22
N ARG A 3 -17.18 -56.80 44.34
CA ARG A 3 -17.82 -55.50 44.60
C ARG A 3 -16.84 -54.34 44.83
N LEU A 4 -15.66 -54.65 45.37
CA LEU A 4 -14.59 -53.70 45.66
C LEU A 4 -13.78 -53.37 44.39
N GLU A 5 -13.58 -54.36 43.52
CA GLU A 5 -12.98 -54.18 42.19
C GLU A 5 -13.90 -53.37 41.27
N PHE A 6 -15.21 -53.62 41.31
CA PHE A 6 -16.18 -52.83 40.56
C PHE A 6 -16.16 -51.36 41.00
N GLN A 7 -16.19 -51.07 42.31
CA GLN A 7 -16.09 -49.71 42.84
C GLN A 7 -14.80 -48.98 42.43
N LYS A 8 -13.65 -49.68 42.46
CA LYS A 8 -12.37 -49.11 41.99
C LYS A 8 -12.40 -48.79 40.49
N SER A 9 -12.93 -49.71 39.68
CA SER A 9 -13.04 -49.51 38.23
C SER A 9 -13.97 -48.33 37.88
N THR A 10 -15.09 -48.17 38.60
CA THR A 10 -15.98 -47.02 38.42
C THR A 10 -15.31 -45.71 38.83
N GLN A 11 -14.57 -45.69 39.95
CA GLN A 11 -13.80 -44.50 40.36
C GLN A 11 -12.71 -44.12 39.37
N GLU A 12 -11.99 -45.09 38.81
CA GLU A 12 -10.97 -44.83 37.77
C GLU A 12 -11.60 -44.31 36.48
N GLN A 13 -12.78 -44.82 36.09
CA GLN A 13 -13.53 -44.31 34.94
C GLN A 13 -14.03 -42.89 35.18
N ASP A 14 -14.58 -42.58 36.36
CA ASP A 14 -15.02 -41.24 36.72
C ASP A 14 -13.85 -40.24 36.77
N LEU A 15 -12.70 -40.67 37.26
CA LEU A 15 -11.48 -39.86 37.29
C LEU A 15 -11.01 -39.54 35.86
N LYS A 16 -10.93 -40.56 34.99
CA LYS A 16 -10.62 -40.37 33.57
C LYS A 16 -11.61 -39.45 32.86
N TYR A 17 -12.90 -39.59 33.17
CA TYR A 17 -13.94 -38.77 32.56
C TYR A 17 -13.77 -37.30 32.96
N LYS A 18 -13.51 -37.03 34.25
CA LYS A 18 -13.21 -35.67 34.73
C LYS A 18 -11.93 -35.12 34.14
N GLU A 19 -10.85 -35.91 34.04
CA GLU A 19 -9.61 -35.47 33.39
C GLU A 19 -9.84 -35.09 31.93
N LEU A 20 -10.57 -35.92 31.18
CA LEU A 20 -10.97 -35.62 29.80
C LEU A 20 -11.83 -34.36 29.71
N GLU A 21 -12.82 -34.19 30.59
CA GLU A 21 -13.67 -33.00 30.61
C GLU A 21 -12.87 -31.73 30.90
N THR A 22 -11.92 -31.81 31.83
CA THR A 22 -11.05 -30.69 32.20
C THR A 22 -10.09 -30.34 31.06
N ASN A 23 -9.51 -31.37 30.42
CA ASN A 23 -8.67 -31.20 29.23
C ASN A 23 -9.48 -30.62 28.05
N PHE A 24 -10.70 -31.09 27.83
CA PHE A 24 -11.57 -30.58 26.77
C PHE A 24 -11.90 -29.10 26.98
N LYS A 25 -12.25 -28.69 28.21
CA LYS A 25 -12.46 -27.27 28.56
C LYS A 25 -11.20 -26.43 28.33
N SER A 26 -10.03 -26.93 28.75
CA SER A 26 -8.74 -26.24 28.55
C SER A 26 -8.39 -26.09 27.07
N VAL A 27 -8.60 -27.13 26.26
CA VAL A 27 -8.36 -27.10 24.81
C VAL A 27 -9.35 -26.17 24.10
N ALA A 28 -10.64 -26.22 24.46
CA ALA A 28 -11.66 -25.33 23.91
C ALA A 28 -11.31 -23.85 24.18
N GLN A 29 -10.89 -23.53 25.40
CA GLN A 29 -10.53 -22.16 25.77
C GLN A 29 -9.26 -21.67 25.04
N LYS A 30 -8.26 -22.53 24.89
CA LYS A 30 -7.05 -22.22 24.10
C LYS A 30 -7.37 -22.01 22.61
N LEU A 31 -8.32 -22.76 22.06
CA LEU A 31 -8.79 -22.58 20.68
C LEU A 31 -9.50 -21.24 20.50
N GLU A 32 -10.34 -20.85 21.45
CA GLU A 32 -11.06 -19.57 21.42
C GLU A 32 -10.09 -18.38 21.53
N ASP A 33 -9.09 -18.46 22.43
CA ASP A 33 -8.04 -17.45 22.57
C ASP A 33 -7.16 -17.36 21.31
N ALA A 34 -6.82 -18.50 20.70
CA ALA A 34 -6.08 -18.54 19.44
C ALA A 34 -6.88 -17.92 18.29
N GLN A 35 -8.18 -18.21 18.19
CA GLN A 35 -9.08 -17.58 17.21
C GLN A 35 -9.12 -16.06 17.40
N ARG A 36 -9.28 -15.56 18.64
CA ARG A 36 -9.28 -14.12 18.92
C ARG A 36 -7.99 -13.43 18.51
N ARG A 37 -6.83 -14.06 18.74
CA ARG A 37 -5.52 -13.53 18.32
C ARG A 37 -5.37 -13.46 16.81
N ILE A 38 -5.86 -14.48 16.09
CA ILE A 38 -5.86 -14.50 14.62
C ILE A 38 -6.78 -13.40 14.07
N GLU A 39 -7.97 -13.23 14.64
CA GLU A 39 -8.90 -12.17 14.24
C GLU A 39 -8.31 -10.76 14.49
N GLN A 40 -7.66 -10.54 15.65
CA GLN A 40 -7.00 -9.27 15.96
C GLN A 40 -5.84 -8.95 15.01
N GLY A 41 -4.96 -9.93 14.72
CA GLY A 41 -3.86 -9.74 13.77
C GLY A 41 -4.38 -9.43 12.36
N SER A 42 -5.45 -10.11 11.93
CA SER A 42 -6.11 -9.83 10.66
C SER A 42 -6.73 -8.44 10.61
N GLN A 43 -7.34 -7.97 11.69
CA GLN A 43 -7.97 -6.66 11.75
C GLN A 43 -6.94 -5.51 11.69
N GLN A 44 -5.77 -5.68 12.30
CA GLN A 44 -4.68 -4.70 12.24
C GLN A 44 -4.08 -4.61 10.83
N LEU A 45 -3.75 -5.75 10.21
CA LEU A 45 -3.31 -5.84 8.82
C LEU A 45 -4.33 -5.23 7.85
N GLN A 46 -5.62 -5.43 8.11
CA GLN A 46 -6.70 -4.84 7.31
C GLN A 46 -6.88 -3.33 7.51
N GLY A 47 -6.47 -2.79 8.65
CA GLY A 47 -6.44 -1.35 8.93
C GLY A 47 -5.34 -0.68 8.12
N GLU A 48 -4.11 -1.18 8.27
CA GLU A 48 -2.93 -0.69 7.54
C GLU A 48 -3.12 -0.79 6.02
N ALA A 49 -3.73 -1.88 5.53
CA ALA A 49 -4.07 -2.00 4.12
C ALA A 49 -5.11 -0.98 3.65
N ALA A 50 -6.05 -0.57 4.52
CA ALA A 50 -7.04 0.44 4.17
C ALA A 50 -6.44 1.84 4.09
N GLU A 51 -5.53 2.16 5.04
CA GLU A 51 -4.74 3.40 5.06
C GLU A 51 -3.99 3.53 3.74
N LEU A 52 -3.20 2.51 3.39
CA LEU A 52 -2.40 2.48 2.15
C LEU A 52 -3.25 2.67 0.90
N LEU A 53 -4.42 2.02 0.81
CA LEU A 53 -5.32 2.16 -0.33
C LEU A 53 -5.90 3.58 -0.48
N ILE A 54 -6.13 4.28 0.62
CA ILE A 54 -6.59 5.68 0.59
C ILE A 54 -5.49 6.57 0.05
N GLU A 55 -4.26 6.42 0.58
CA GLU A 55 -3.10 7.21 0.17
C GLU A 55 -2.75 6.98 -1.31
N GLU A 56 -2.66 5.72 -1.73
CA GLU A 56 -2.39 5.33 -3.12
C GLU A 56 -3.46 5.88 -4.06
N TYR A 57 -4.74 5.83 -3.67
CA TYR A 57 -5.81 6.38 -4.49
C TYR A 57 -5.68 7.90 -4.65
N ILE A 58 -5.43 8.63 -3.57
CA ILE A 58 -5.28 10.09 -3.65
C ILE A 58 -4.07 10.46 -4.51
N GLN A 59 -2.92 9.81 -4.30
CA GLN A 59 -1.69 10.11 -5.03
C GLN A 59 -1.79 9.75 -6.52
N SER A 60 -2.54 8.71 -6.87
CA SER A 60 -2.75 8.30 -8.27
C SER A 60 -3.81 9.13 -9.00
N GLU A 61 -4.87 9.56 -8.31
CA GLU A 61 -5.95 10.36 -8.92
C GLU A 61 -5.62 11.85 -8.95
N TYR A 62 -4.93 12.37 -7.92
CA TYR A 62 -4.70 13.80 -7.72
C TYR A 62 -3.20 14.11 -7.54
N LEU A 63 -2.47 14.11 -8.67
CA LEU A 63 -1.01 14.30 -8.73
C LEU A 63 -0.49 15.58 -8.04
N SER A 64 -1.28 16.65 -8.08
CA SER A 64 -0.90 17.94 -7.49
C SER A 64 -1.05 17.94 -5.98
N ASP A 65 -1.89 17.08 -5.44
CA ASP A 65 -2.17 17.01 -4.01
C ASP A 65 -1.03 16.32 -3.26
N GLU A 66 -0.98 16.52 -1.95
CA GLU A 66 0.04 15.94 -1.09
C GLU A 66 -0.63 15.17 0.04
N VAL A 67 -0.15 13.95 0.29
CA VAL A 67 -0.64 13.10 1.39
C VAL A 67 0.48 12.94 2.41
N LYS A 68 0.17 13.23 3.67
CA LYS A 68 1.08 13.08 4.80
C LYS A 68 0.54 12.03 5.76
N GLU A 69 1.40 11.08 6.09
CA GLU A 69 1.14 10.15 7.19
C GLU A 69 1.17 10.94 8.51
N VAL A 70 0.18 10.68 9.37
CA VAL A 70 0.13 11.29 10.70
C VAL A 70 0.81 10.33 11.67
N PRO A 71 1.88 10.75 12.40
CA PRO A 71 2.66 9.83 13.22
C PRO A 71 1.81 9.08 14.27
N LYS A 72 1.83 7.74 14.19
CA LYS A 72 1.13 6.85 15.14
C LYS A 72 1.66 7.11 16.56
N GLY A 73 0.81 7.71 17.40
CA GLY A 73 1.10 8.00 18.81
C GLY A 73 0.87 9.45 19.26
N VAL A 74 0.68 10.40 18.33
CA VAL A 74 0.43 11.82 18.68
C VAL A 74 -0.98 12.26 18.32
N ASN A 75 -1.44 11.96 17.10
CA ASN A 75 -2.78 12.28 16.60
C ASN A 75 -3.28 11.00 15.93
N GLY A 76 -4.41 10.48 16.38
CA GLY A 76 -4.81 9.12 16.05
C GLY A 76 -5.48 8.95 14.70
N ALA A 77 -5.20 9.86 13.76
CA ALA A 77 -5.72 9.91 12.41
C ALA A 77 -4.82 9.15 11.43
N ASP A 78 -5.42 8.59 10.39
CA ASP A 78 -4.71 7.74 9.45
C ASP A 78 -3.89 8.56 8.44
N CYS A 79 -4.52 9.54 7.77
CA CYS A 79 -3.80 10.36 6.79
C CYS A 79 -4.34 11.78 6.67
N LEU A 80 -3.42 12.73 6.43
CA LEU A 80 -3.73 14.13 6.15
C LEU A 80 -3.49 14.41 4.67
N HIS A 81 -4.54 14.79 3.97
CA HIS A 81 -4.51 15.16 2.57
C HIS A 81 -4.53 16.68 2.42
N ILE A 82 -3.47 17.23 1.84
CA ILE A 82 -3.34 18.63 1.48
C ILE A 82 -3.80 18.79 0.03
N VAL A 83 -4.93 19.47 -0.15
CA VAL A 83 -5.54 19.72 -1.46
C VAL A 83 -4.83 20.90 -2.11
N LYS A 84 -4.34 20.71 -3.32
CA LYS A 84 -3.71 21.77 -4.13
C LYS A 84 -4.49 22.01 -5.41
N ASP A 85 -4.50 23.25 -5.88
CA ASP A 85 -5.01 23.53 -7.22
C ASP A 85 -4.01 23.08 -8.28
N ASN A 86 -4.41 23.24 -9.55
CA ASN A 86 -3.60 22.94 -10.72
C ASN A 86 -2.32 23.78 -10.81
N PHE A 87 -2.16 24.80 -9.97
CA PHE A 87 -0.98 25.67 -9.89
C PHE A 87 -0.07 25.30 -8.71
N GLY A 88 -0.46 24.32 -7.90
CA GLY A 88 0.26 23.92 -6.70
C GLY A 88 -0.03 24.81 -5.48
N ASN A 89 -1.00 25.72 -5.55
CA ASN A 89 -1.40 26.50 -4.37
C ASN A 89 -2.18 25.60 -3.41
N ILE A 90 -1.82 25.66 -2.14
CA ILE A 90 -2.53 24.95 -1.08
C ILE A 90 -3.91 25.59 -0.90
N CYS A 91 -4.95 24.84 -1.24
CA CYS A 91 -6.34 25.28 -1.17
C CYS A 91 -6.99 24.96 0.18
N GLY A 92 -6.57 23.85 0.79
CA GLY A 92 -7.08 23.39 2.07
C GLY A 92 -6.61 21.97 2.37
N SER A 93 -7.25 21.32 3.34
CA SER A 93 -6.81 20.03 3.85
C SER A 93 -7.97 19.18 4.37
N ILE A 94 -7.86 17.87 4.20
CA ILE A 94 -8.82 16.88 4.64
C ILE A 94 -8.11 15.83 5.50
N LEU A 95 -8.62 15.58 6.69
CA LEU A 95 -8.15 14.53 7.58
C LEU A 95 -9.03 13.29 7.42
N TYR A 96 -8.42 12.12 7.22
CA TYR A 96 -9.12 10.85 7.12
C TYR A 96 -8.84 9.95 8.31
N GLU A 97 -9.87 9.22 8.71
CA GLU A 97 -9.83 8.16 9.69
C GLU A 97 -10.62 6.96 9.18
N SER A 98 -10.03 5.77 9.23
CA SER A 98 -10.64 4.52 8.79
C SER A 98 -10.96 3.62 9.98
N LYS A 99 -12.21 3.14 10.05
CA LYS A 99 -12.68 2.22 11.10
C LYS A 99 -13.42 1.02 10.52
N ARG A 100 -12.80 -0.16 10.68
CA ARG A 100 -13.32 -1.45 10.20
C ARG A 100 -13.84 -2.34 11.34
N THR A 101 -14.63 -1.79 12.25
CA THR A 101 -15.25 -2.56 13.35
C THR A 101 -16.69 -2.97 13.03
N LYS A 102 -17.21 -3.96 13.77
CA LYS A 102 -18.59 -4.47 13.62
C LYS A 102 -19.65 -3.54 14.19
N GLU A 103 -19.27 -2.66 15.10
CA GLU A 103 -20.17 -1.69 15.72
C GLU A 103 -19.57 -0.29 15.64
N PHE A 104 -20.43 0.70 15.39
CA PHE A 104 -20.07 2.11 15.37
C PHE A 104 -19.94 2.66 16.80
N ASN A 105 -18.79 3.26 17.14
CA ASN A 105 -18.60 3.94 18.42
C ASN A 105 -18.54 5.46 18.22
N LYS A 106 -19.34 6.19 19.01
CA LYS A 106 -19.41 7.65 18.98
C LYS A 106 -18.08 8.30 19.39
N GLU A 107 -17.30 7.67 20.27
CA GLU A 107 -16.00 8.18 20.75
C GLU A 107 -15.01 8.43 19.61
N TRP A 108 -15.15 7.75 18.46
CA TRP A 108 -14.31 8.02 17.30
C TRP A 108 -14.56 9.40 16.71
N LEU A 109 -15.79 9.91 16.78
CA LEU A 109 -16.10 11.25 16.30
C LEU A 109 -15.46 12.31 17.19
N ASP A 110 -15.54 12.13 18.52
CA ASP A 110 -14.94 13.05 19.47
C ASP A 110 -13.41 13.08 19.31
N LYS A 111 -12.78 11.91 19.15
CA LYS A 111 -11.34 11.79 18.91
C LYS A 111 -10.94 12.42 17.58
N LEU A 112 -11.62 12.08 16.49
CA LEU A 112 -11.32 12.61 15.15
C LEU A 112 -11.49 14.13 15.10
N LYS A 113 -12.43 14.68 15.85
CA LYS A 113 -12.62 16.13 15.95
C LYS A 113 -11.42 16.82 16.62
N LEU A 114 -10.89 16.23 17.69
CA LEU A 114 -9.68 16.72 18.35
C LEU A 114 -8.46 16.60 17.43
N ASP A 115 -8.32 15.46 16.75
CA ASP A 115 -7.25 15.22 15.78
C ASP A 115 -7.32 16.22 14.62
N SER A 116 -8.51 16.54 14.12
CA SER A 116 -8.76 17.56 13.08
C SER A 116 -8.31 18.96 13.51
N ILE A 117 -8.62 19.35 14.74
CA ILE A 117 -8.18 20.65 15.29
C ILE A 117 -6.65 20.68 15.44
N ALA A 118 -6.05 19.60 15.95
CA ALA A 118 -4.60 19.50 16.14
C ALA A 118 -3.85 19.52 14.80
N ALA A 119 -4.37 18.81 13.79
CA ALA A 119 -3.84 18.78 12.43
C ALA A 119 -4.16 20.06 11.62
N LYS A 120 -5.02 20.95 12.15
CA LYS A 120 -5.56 22.13 11.44
C LYS A 120 -6.21 21.78 10.11
N SER A 121 -6.94 20.67 10.07
CA SER A 121 -7.63 20.25 8.85
C SER A 121 -8.90 21.06 8.64
N ASP A 122 -9.22 21.37 7.38
CA ASP A 122 -10.46 22.10 7.04
C ASP A 122 -11.69 21.20 7.09
N ILE A 123 -11.50 19.92 6.72
CA ILE A 123 -12.54 18.89 6.75
C ILE A 123 -11.99 17.64 7.45
N ALA A 124 -12.87 16.93 8.15
CA ALA A 124 -12.59 15.62 8.73
C ALA A 124 -13.57 14.58 8.17
N VAL A 125 -13.04 13.42 7.78
CA VAL A 125 -13.79 12.34 7.14
C VAL A 125 -13.53 11.03 7.88
N LEU A 126 -14.61 10.42 8.38
CA LEU A 126 -14.60 9.08 8.94
C LEU A 126 -15.09 8.08 7.89
N ILE A 127 -14.19 7.19 7.47
CA ILE A 127 -14.47 6.09 6.57
C ILE A 127 -14.76 4.86 7.43
N THR A 128 -15.99 4.36 7.42
CA THR A 128 -16.39 3.25 8.29
C THR A 128 -17.01 2.07 7.53
N LYS A 129 -16.79 0.86 8.06
CA LYS A 129 -17.49 -0.34 7.58
C LYS A 129 -18.93 -0.40 8.08
N THR A 130 -19.19 0.07 9.29
CA THR A 130 -20.49 -0.03 9.95
C THR A 130 -21.01 1.37 10.25
N MET A 131 -22.14 1.72 9.65
CA MET A 131 -22.76 3.03 9.84
C MET A 131 -23.46 3.14 11.22
N PRO A 132 -23.67 4.37 11.71
CA PRO A 132 -24.53 4.61 12.87
C PRO A 132 -25.94 4.03 12.67
N LYS A 133 -26.57 3.51 13.74
CA LYS A 133 -27.91 2.87 13.66
C LYS A 133 -29.00 3.80 13.10
N ASP A 134 -28.80 5.11 13.19
CA ASP A 134 -29.71 6.16 12.73
C ASP A 134 -29.54 6.55 11.24
N LYS A 135 -28.50 6.05 10.57
CA LYS A 135 -28.11 6.50 9.22
C LYS A 135 -27.55 5.36 8.38
N GLU A 136 -28.11 5.15 7.19
CA GLU A 136 -27.65 4.06 6.30
C GLU A 136 -26.70 4.53 5.19
N LYS A 137 -26.57 5.84 4.95
CA LYS A 137 -25.82 6.42 3.82
C LYS A 137 -24.85 7.51 4.28
N THR A 138 -23.94 7.90 3.39
CA THR A 138 -23.00 9.02 3.62
C THR A 138 -23.74 10.27 4.14
N HIS A 139 -23.25 10.86 5.23
CA HIS A 139 -23.86 12.02 5.88
C HIS A 139 -22.86 12.78 6.75
N PHE A 140 -23.17 14.04 7.06
CA PHE A 140 -22.46 14.80 8.08
C PHE A 140 -23.05 14.55 9.47
N LYS A 141 -22.19 14.40 10.47
CA LYS A 141 -22.53 14.35 11.90
C LYS A 141 -21.49 15.11 12.69
N GLU A 142 -21.93 16.10 13.48
CA GLU A 142 -21.08 16.89 14.39
C GLU A 142 -19.88 17.61 13.71
N GLY A 143 -20.02 17.91 12.40
CA GLY A 143 -18.97 18.53 11.58
C GLY A 143 -18.02 17.55 10.89
N ILE A 144 -18.20 16.25 11.10
CA ILE A 144 -17.43 15.18 10.46
C ILE A 144 -18.28 14.55 9.35
N LEU A 145 -17.69 14.33 8.18
CA LEU A 145 -18.34 13.55 7.14
C LEU A 145 -18.12 12.06 7.40
N ILE A 146 -19.19 11.29 7.45
CA ILE A 146 -19.13 9.84 7.63
C ILE A 146 -19.52 9.19 6.30
N CYS A 147 -18.65 8.34 5.76
CA CYS A 147 -18.91 7.58 4.54
C CYS A 147 -18.41 6.15 4.65
N THR A 148 -18.86 5.29 3.73
CA THR A 148 -18.29 3.95 3.58
C THR A 148 -17.07 3.96 2.67
N PHE A 149 -16.21 2.93 2.78
CA PHE A 149 -15.05 2.79 1.91
C PHE A 149 -15.41 2.73 0.42
N ASN A 150 -16.61 2.22 0.08
CA ASN A 150 -17.09 2.18 -1.30
C ASN A 150 -17.47 3.57 -1.83
N GLU A 151 -17.95 4.46 -0.97
CA GLU A 151 -18.39 5.81 -1.33
C GLU A 151 -17.23 6.82 -1.31
N PHE A 152 -16.13 6.48 -0.63
CA PHE A 152 -14.97 7.35 -0.41
C PHE A 152 -14.49 8.07 -1.67
N LYS A 153 -14.32 7.36 -2.80
CA LYS A 153 -13.79 7.96 -4.04
C LYS A 153 -14.68 9.08 -4.57
N GLY A 154 -15.99 8.85 -4.59
CA GLY A 154 -16.96 9.86 -5.02
C GLY A 154 -17.07 11.02 -4.05
N VAL A 155 -17.04 10.72 -2.74
CA VAL A 155 -17.01 11.73 -1.67
C VAL A 155 -15.79 12.63 -1.79
N LEU A 156 -14.62 12.03 -2.00
CA LEU A 156 -13.35 12.75 -2.16
C LEU A 156 -13.41 13.72 -3.34
N ALA A 157 -13.91 13.28 -4.50
CA ALA A 157 -14.04 14.14 -5.67
C ALA A 157 -14.89 15.40 -5.38
N VAL A 158 -16.01 15.23 -4.68
CA VAL A 158 -16.90 16.35 -4.33
C VAL A 158 -16.27 17.27 -3.27
N LEU A 159 -15.66 16.70 -2.23
CA LEU A 159 -15.01 17.48 -1.17
C LEU A 159 -13.84 18.30 -1.70
N ARG A 160 -12.99 17.68 -2.52
CA ARG A 160 -11.83 18.33 -3.13
C ARG A 160 -12.26 19.53 -3.97
N GLU A 161 -13.25 19.35 -4.84
CA GLU A 161 -13.79 20.42 -5.68
C GLU A 161 -14.41 21.55 -4.83
N SER A 162 -15.09 21.19 -3.74
CA SER A 162 -15.68 22.16 -2.81
C SER A 162 -14.61 23.01 -2.11
N ILE A 163 -13.50 22.41 -1.65
CA ILE A 163 -12.37 23.13 -1.04
C ILE A 163 -11.72 24.08 -2.04
N ILE A 164 -11.46 23.62 -3.26
CA ILE A 164 -10.86 24.44 -4.32
C ILE A 164 -11.77 25.64 -4.65
N ASN A 165 -13.07 25.42 -4.77
CA ASN A 165 -14.00 26.51 -5.06
C ASN A 165 -14.12 27.50 -3.90
N ALA A 166 -14.10 27.04 -2.64
CA ALA A 166 -14.06 27.92 -1.48
C ALA A 166 -12.77 28.75 -1.43
N TYR A 167 -11.62 28.14 -1.71
CA TYR A 167 -10.33 28.83 -1.83
C TYR A 167 -10.36 29.90 -2.93
N LYS A 168 -10.92 29.55 -4.09
CA LYS A 168 -11.08 30.49 -5.21
C LYS A 168 -11.91 31.71 -4.81
N LEU A 169 -13.10 31.49 -4.26
CA LEU A 169 -13.99 32.57 -3.81
C LEU A 169 -13.30 33.47 -2.77
N LYS A 170 -12.57 32.89 -1.82
CA LYS A 170 -11.82 33.65 -0.81
C LYS A 170 -10.74 34.54 -1.44
N ASN A 171 -9.97 34.01 -2.39
CA ASN A 171 -8.93 34.77 -3.09
C ASN A 171 -9.53 35.88 -3.97
N ALA A 172 -10.64 35.61 -4.67
CA ALA A 172 -11.32 36.62 -5.48
C ALA A 172 -11.82 37.81 -4.66
N LEU A 173 -12.27 37.57 -3.41
CA LEU A 173 -12.70 38.63 -2.50
C LEU A 173 -11.55 39.47 -1.94
N GLN A 174 -10.36 38.87 -1.76
CA GLN A 174 -9.18 39.54 -1.22
C GLN A 174 -8.42 40.36 -2.28
N ASN A 175 -8.41 39.93 -3.54
CA ASN A 175 -7.63 40.55 -4.62
C ASN A 175 -8.47 41.45 -5.53
N LYS A 176 -8.90 42.61 -5.03
CA LYS A 176 -9.66 43.63 -5.78
C LYS A 176 -8.84 44.47 -6.78
N ASP A 177 -7.61 44.08 -7.11
CA ASP A 177 -6.80 44.77 -8.11
C ASP A 177 -7.11 44.26 -9.53
N GLU A 178 -7.63 45.14 -10.40
CA GLU A 178 -8.17 44.82 -11.73
C GLU A 178 -7.22 44.00 -12.64
N LYS A 179 -5.90 44.21 -12.56
CA LYS A 179 -4.92 43.45 -13.37
C LYS A 179 -4.72 42.01 -12.90
N ASN A 180 -4.82 41.75 -11.59
CA ASN A 180 -4.77 40.41 -11.04
C ASN A 180 -6.06 39.65 -11.31
N HIS A 181 -7.18 40.36 -11.47
CA HIS A 181 -8.48 39.76 -11.77
C HIS A 181 -8.49 39.05 -13.13
N ILE A 182 -7.94 39.64 -14.20
CA ILE A 182 -7.92 39.01 -15.54
C ILE A 182 -7.08 37.73 -15.54
N LEU A 183 -5.88 37.77 -14.95
CA LEU A 183 -5.04 36.58 -14.82
C LEU A 183 -5.77 35.53 -13.99
N TYR A 184 -6.37 35.93 -12.87
CA TYR A 184 -7.14 35.04 -12.01
C TYR A 184 -8.35 34.41 -12.73
N GLU A 185 -9.11 35.16 -13.52
CA GLU A 185 -10.20 34.63 -14.34
C GLU A 185 -9.69 33.63 -15.37
N TYR A 186 -8.57 33.91 -16.03
CA TYR A 186 -7.98 32.98 -16.99
C TYR A 186 -7.50 31.69 -16.31
N LEU A 187 -6.78 31.79 -15.18
CA LEU A 187 -6.31 30.64 -14.40
C LEU A 187 -7.49 29.78 -13.88
N ASN A 188 -8.62 30.40 -13.60
CA ASN A 188 -9.85 29.71 -13.18
C ASN A 188 -10.78 29.33 -14.34
N SER A 189 -10.42 29.69 -15.57
CA SER A 189 -11.24 29.40 -16.74
C SER A 189 -11.34 27.90 -16.99
N LYS A 190 -12.48 27.47 -17.56
CA LYS A 190 -12.69 26.08 -17.94
C LYS A 190 -11.66 25.61 -18.99
N GLU A 191 -11.30 26.51 -19.90
CA GLU A 191 -10.33 26.23 -20.96
C GLU A 191 -8.95 25.89 -20.37
N PHE A 192 -8.43 26.77 -19.50
CA PHE A 192 -7.15 26.55 -18.84
C PHE A 192 -7.15 25.26 -18.00
N ASN A 193 -8.18 25.05 -17.17
CA ASN A 193 -8.27 23.85 -16.33
C ASN A 193 -8.34 22.56 -17.15
N THR A 194 -9.02 22.57 -18.29
CA THR A 194 -9.07 21.43 -19.21
C THR A 194 -7.69 21.13 -19.79
N GLN A 195 -6.96 22.16 -20.22
CA GLN A 195 -5.62 22.00 -20.77
C GLN A 195 -4.62 21.47 -19.73
N ILE A 196 -4.60 22.03 -18.52
CA ILE A 196 -3.71 21.51 -17.45
C ILE A 196 -4.09 20.09 -17.06
N THR A 197 -5.38 19.78 -16.95
CA THR A 197 -5.83 18.41 -16.63
C THR A 197 -5.38 17.43 -17.71
N PHE A 198 -5.45 17.82 -18.99
CA PHE A 198 -4.92 17.01 -20.09
C PHE A 198 -3.41 16.79 -19.95
N ILE A 199 -2.63 17.85 -19.70
CA ILE A 199 -1.18 17.76 -19.49
C ILE A 199 -0.83 16.81 -18.34
N LEU A 200 -1.51 16.95 -17.20
CA LEU A 200 -1.29 16.08 -16.03
C LEU A 200 -1.61 14.61 -16.34
N LYS A 201 -2.72 14.35 -17.04
CA LYS A 201 -3.09 12.98 -17.47
C LYS A 201 -2.08 12.38 -18.45
N THR A 202 -1.63 13.16 -19.43
CA THR A 202 -0.59 12.71 -20.37
C THR A 202 0.70 12.39 -19.63
N TYR A 203 1.11 13.25 -18.70
CA TYR A 203 2.28 12.99 -17.86
C TYR A 203 2.15 11.69 -17.05
N GLN A 204 0.99 11.42 -16.44
CA GLN A 204 0.75 10.18 -15.70
C GLN A 204 0.87 8.94 -16.59
N ASN A 205 0.22 8.96 -17.75
CA ASN A 205 0.30 7.86 -18.71
C ASN A 205 1.76 7.60 -19.12
N MET A 206 2.51 8.66 -19.44
CA MET A 206 3.93 8.54 -19.80
C MET A 206 4.77 7.94 -18.67
N LYS A 207 4.49 8.32 -17.42
CA LYS A 207 5.17 7.77 -16.24
C LYS A 207 4.87 6.28 -16.05
N GLU A 208 3.61 5.88 -16.21
CA GLU A 208 3.19 4.47 -16.09
C GLU A 208 3.79 3.59 -17.20
N GLU A 209 3.80 4.09 -18.45
CA GLU A 209 4.44 3.43 -19.59
C GLU A 209 5.94 3.23 -19.34
N LEU A 210 6.64 4.26 -18.84
CA LEU A 210 8.06 4.18 -18.52
C LEU A 210 8.36 3.12 -17.44
N GLU A 211 7.56 3.05 -16.38
CA GLU A 211 7.73 2.03 -15.33
C GLU A 211 7.38 0.61 -15.81
N ALA A 212 6.44 0.47 -16.75
CA ALA A 212 6.20 -0.81 -17.43
C ALA A 212 7.41 -1.22 -18.30
N GLU A 213 7.97 -0.28 -19.06
CA GLU A 213 9.14 -0.53 -19.91
C GLU A 213 10.38 -0.92 -19.08
N LYS A 214 10.67 -0.21 -17.99
CA LYS A 214 11.77 -0.56 -17.06
C LYS A 214 11.65 -1.99 -16.55
N ARG A 215 10.45 -2.42 -16.12
CA ARG A 215 10.21 -3.79 -15.66
C ARG A 215 10.42 -4.82 -16.76
N ALA A 216 9.96 -4.54 -17.98
CA ALA A 216 10.18 -5.41 -19.13
C ALA A 216 11.68 -5.54 -19.45
N LEU A 217 12.41 -4.43 -19.47
CA LEU A 217 13.85 -4.41 -19.72
C LEU A 217 14.65 -5.16 -18.65
N GLN A 218 14.31 -5.02 -17.37
CA GLN A 218 14.94 -5.78 -16.29
C GLN A 218 14.82 -7.30 -16.50
N ASN A 219 13.65 -7.77 -16.97
CA ASN A 219 13.47 -9.19 -17.27
C ASN A 219 14.28 -9.62 -18.50
N ILE A 220 14.37 -8.75 -19.51
CA ILE A 220 15.20 -8.99 -20.70
C ILE A 220 16.68 -9.06 -20.32
N TRP A 221 17.17 -8.14 -19.49
CA TRP A 221 18.54 -8.13 -18.97
C TRP A 221 18.86 -9.41 -18.21
N LYS A 222 18.03 -9.82 -17.24
CA LYS A 222 18.20 -11.08 -16.51
C LYS A 222 18.26 -12.30 -17.43
N LYS A 223 17.45 -12.31 -18.49
CA LYS A 223 17.46 -13.40 -19.48
C LYS A 223 18.77 -13.40 -20.29
N ARG A 224 19.27 -12.22 -20.66
CA ARG A 224 20.52 -12.06 -21.41
C ARG A 224 21.74 -12.40 -20.56
N GLU A 225 21.80 -11.91 -19.32
CA GLU A 225 22.85 -12.23 -18.34
C GLU A 225 22.98 -13.75 -18.17
N ARG A 226 21.88 -14.45 -17.89
CA ARG A 226 21.89 -15.93 -17.80
C ARG A 226 22.36 -16.62 -19.08
N ALA A 227 22.01 -16.07 -20.25
CA ALA A 227 22.46 -16.64 -21.52
C ALA A 227 23.97 -16.46 -21.71
N ILE A 228 24.51 -15.30 -21.33
CA ILE A 228 25.94 -15.00 -21.36
C ILE A 228 26.70 -15.87 -20.37
N GLU A 229 26.22 -15.99 -19.12
CA GLU A 229 26.81 -16.85 -18.09
C GLU A 229 26.86 -18.33 -18.55
N ASN A 230 25.76 -18.84 -19.10
CA ASN A 230 25.71 -20.21 -19.63
C ASN A 230 26.69 -20.41 -20.79
N LEU A 231 26.81 -19.42 -21.68
CA LEU A 231 27.77 -19.48 -22.79
C LEU A 231 29.20 -19.49 -22.27
N SER A 232 29.54 -18.61 -21.32
CA SER A 232 30.86 -18.55 -20.69
C SER A 232 31.21 -19.88 -20.01
N PHE A 233 30.29 -20.43 -19.21
CA PHE A 233 30.45 -21.73 -18.56
C PHE A 233 30.71 -22.87 -19.56
N ASN A 234 29.91 -22.93 -20.63
CA ASN A 234 30.07 -23.94 -21.68
C ASN A 234 31.41 -23.79 -22.42
N SER A 235 31.83 -22.55 -22.72
CA SER A 235 33.12 -22.27 -23.34
C SER A 235 34.29 -22.71 -22.46
N THR A 236 34.26 -22.40 -21.15
CA THR A 236 35.27 -22.88 -20.19
C THR A 236 35.30 -24.41 -20.12
N ALA A 237 34.14 -25.07 -20.13
CA ALA A 237 34.05 -26.53 -20.11
C ALA A 237 34.65 -27.17 -21.38
N ILE A 238 34.46 -26.56 -22.55
CA ILE A 238 35.08 -27.01 -23.80
C ILE A 238 36.60 -26.87 -23.73
N VAL A 239 37.12 -25.70 -23.31
CA VAL A 239 38.56 -25.47 -23.18
C VAL A 239 39.19 -26.46 -22.19
N SER A 240 38.54 -26.69 -21.04
CA SER A 240 39.00 -27.67 -20.05
C SER A 240 39.02 -29.09 -20.62
N SER A 241 37.97 -29.49 -21.34
CA SER A 241 37.89 -30.81 -21.98
C SER A 241 38.98 -31.00 -23.04
N LEU A 242 39.22 -29.98 -23.87
CA LEU A 242 40.31 -29.99 -24.85
C LEU A 242 41.67 -30.11 -24.17
N ASN A 243 41.94 -29.33 -23.12
CA ASN A 243 43.20 -29.40 -22.36
C ASN A 243 43.42 -30.79 -21.74
N ALA A 244 42.37 -31.43 -21.21
CA ALA A 244 42.45 -32.80 -20.70
C ALA A 244 42.83 -33.80 -21.80
N ILE A 245 42.16 -33.72 -22.97
CA ILE A 245 42.48 -34.55 -24.14
C ILE A 245 43.93 -34.34 -24.60
N PHE A 246 44.40 -33.08 -24.68
CA PHE A 246 45.78 -32.77 -25.06
C PHE A 246 46.81 -33.28 -24.05
N SER A 247 46.50 -33.24 -22.76
CA SER A 247 47.35 -33.79 -21.71
C SER A 247 47.47 -35.32 -21.81
N ASP A 248 46.36 -36.00 -22.08
CA ASP A 248 46.32 -37.46 -22.25
C ASP A 248 47.05 -37.92 -23.53
N LEU A 249 47.11 -37.08 -24.56
CA LEU A 249 47.72 -37.40 -25.86
C LEU A 249 49.26 -37.31 -25.92
N GLN A 250 49.95 -36.95 -24.83
CA GLN A 250 51.41 -36.75 -24.72
C GLN A 250 52.22 -36.87 -26.04
N GLY A 251 52.21 -35.79 -26.82
CA GLY A 251 52.92 -35.71 -28.09
C GLY A 251 52.76 -34.36 -28.79
N GLY A 252 53.19 -33.28 -28.13
CA GLY A 252 53.33 -31.96 -28.77
C GLY A 252 52.07 -31.09 -28.76
N ASN A 253 52.27 -29.81 -28.44
CA ASN A 253 51.26 -28.77 -28.33
C ASN A 253 50.63 -28.47 -29.71
N LEU A 254 49.58 -29.20 -30.11
CA LEU A 254 48.99 -29.11 -31.47
C LEU A 254 48.26 -27.78 -31.76
N ILE A 255 47.85 -27.03 -30.73
CA ILE A 255 47.22 -25.71 -30.87
C ILE A 255 48.21 -24.56 -30.55
N GLY A 256 49.37 -24.88 -29.96
CA GLY A 256 50.31 -23.89 -29.42
C GLY A 256 49.71 -23.09 -28.26
N GLU A 257 50.55 -22.41 -27.47
CA GLU A 257 50.09 -21.54 -26.37
C GLU A 257 49.18 -20.39 -26.86
N GLU A 258 49.28 -20.01 -28.14
CA GLU A 258 48.49 -18.92 -28.73
C GLU A 258 47.02 -19.28 -28.93
N GLY A 259 46.68 -20.49 -29.37
CA GLY A 259 45.27 -20.87 -29.55
C GLY A 259 44.55 -21.15 -28.23
N ILE A 260 45.28 -21.57 -27.19
CA ILE A 260 44.75 -21.65 -25.81
C ILE A 260 44.47 -20.25 -25.27
N LYS A 261 45.41 -19.30 -25.42
CA LYS A 261 45.20 -17.89 -25.04
C LYS A 261 44.05 -17.22 -25.81
N SER A 262 43.87 -17.56 -27.09
CA SER A 262 42.78 -17.01 -27.92
C SER A 262 41.40 -17.46 -27.44
N LEU A 263 41.27 -18.72 -26.97
CA LEU A 263 40.04 -19.24 -26.38
C LEU A 263 39.79 -18.74 -24.95
N GLU A 264 40.84 -18.54 -24.15
CA GLU A 264 40.72 -17.90 -22.84
C GLU A 264 40.31 -16.42 -22.93
N ASN A 265 40.77 -15.70 -23.96
CA ASN A 265 40.37 -14.31 -24.19
C ASN A 265 38.88 -14.20 -24.59
N LEU A 266 38.37 -15.15 -25.40
CA LEU A 266 36.94 -15.24 -25.72
C LEU A 266 36.03 -15.45 -24.50
N ALA A 267 36.56 -15.96 -23.39
CA ALA A 267 35.85 -16.13 -22.13
C ALA A 267 36.03 -14.97 -21.14
N LYS A 268 36.97 -14.05 -21.42
CA LYS A 268 37.39 -12.96 -20.52
C LYS A 268 37.08 -11.55 -21.03
N ASP A 269 36.42 -11.40 -22.18
CA ASP A 269 35.90 -10.09 -22.62
C ASP A 269 34.68 -9.69 -21.75
N GLU A 270 34.97 -9.35 -20.49
CA GLU A 270 34.17 -8.48 -19.64
C GLU A 270 34.69 -7.04 -19.84
N ASP A 271 34.05 -6.30 -20.75
CA ASP A 271 34.04 -4.82 -20.73
C ASP A 271 32.77 -4.33 -19.99
#